data_AF-A0A6I4SZS1-F1
#
_entry.id   AF-A0A6I4SZS1-F1
#
_cell.length_a   1.000
_cell.length_b   1.000
_cell.length_c   1.000
_cell.angle_alpha   90.00
_cell.angle_beta   90.00
_cell.angle_gamma   90.00
#
_symmetry.space_group_name_H-M   'P 1'
#
loop_
_entity.id
_entity.type
_entity.pdbx_description
1 polymer ?
#
loop_
_entity_poly.entity_id
_entity_poly.type
_entity_poly.pdbx_seq_one_letter_code
_entity_poly.pdbx_strand_id
1 'polypeptide(L)'
;GTFQSGIGPLNQVSCDLGPTGCAGIFTASGTFAANPGWQLVGAALTTGPATAASNNINFTSATLNGIPFAFFSPDGGISEFGTIPPVMMQAINILNVAGYTGGRGSFAGTLSFGKVVREPELPVPEPATWTMMIVGFAVLGFAMRRRKDAKAGRRIRLSYT
;
A
#
# COMPACT_ATOMS: atom_id res chain seq x y z
N GLY A 1 -8.67 5.50 -14.76
CA GLY A 1 -10.04 5.12 -14.38
C GLY A 1 -10.50 6.11 -13.34
N THR A 2 -11.68 6.67 -13.51
CA THR A 2 -12.30 7.60 -12.55
C THR A 2 -12.61 6.86 -11.27
N PHE A 3 -11.92 7.18 -10.17
CA PHE A 3 -12.16 6.58 -8.87
C PHE A 3 -13.41 7.23 -8.28
N GLN A 4 -14.52 6.51 -8.30
CA GLN A 4 -15.70 6.90 -7.54
C GLN A 4 -15.39 6.64 -6.06
N SER A 5 -14.79 7.64 -5.40
CA SER A 5 -14.73 7.72 -3.94
C SER A 5 -16.16 7.90 -3.44
N GLY A 6 -16.82 6.78 -3.27
CA GLY A 6 -18.20 6.72 -2.86
C GLY A 6 -18.43 5.32 -2.33
N ILE A 7 -18.05 5.12 -1.08
CA ILE A 7 -18.68 4.07 -0.28
C ILE A 7 -20.15 4.49 -0.11
N GLY A 8 -20.96 4.39 -1.15
CA GLY A 8 -22.40 4.49 -0.99
C GLY A 8 -22.86 3.31 -0.13
N PRO A 9 -23.93 3.41 0.67
CA PRO A 9 -24.43 4.52 1.49
C PRO A 9 -23.84 4.45 2.92
N LEU A 10 -22.51 4.35 3.08
CA LEU A 10 -21.90 4.16 4.41
C LEU A 10 -21.47 5.47 5.11
N ASN A 11 -21.78 6.62 4.52
CA ASN A 11 -21.54 7.94 5.10
C ASN A 11 -22.69 8.48 5.96
N GLN A 12 -23.75 7.67 6.16
CA GLN A 12 -24.81 8.00 7.10
C GLN A 12 -25.14 6.76 7.91
N VAL A 13 -24.85 6.80 9.21
CA VAL A 13 -25.66 6.06 10.18
C VAL A 13 -27.04 6.72 10.12
N SER A 14 -27.87 6.34 9.14
CA SER A 14 -29.28 6.73 9.13
C SER A 14 -29.97 5.76 10.04
N CYS A 15 -30.10 6.12 11.32
CA CYS A 15 -31.27 5.62 12.03
C CYS A 15 -32.41 6.49 11.51
N ASP A 16 -33.23 5.89 10.66
CA ASP A 16 -34.40 6.51 10.06
C ASP A 16 -35.47 6.78 11.12
N LEU A 17 -35.22 7.57 12.17
CA LEU A 17 -36.22 8.09 13.12
C LEU A 17 -35.69 9.28 13.97
N GLY A 18 -35.94 10.52 13.50
CA GLY A 18 -36.22 11.70 14.34
C GLY A 18 -35.19 12.18 15.40
N PRO A 19 -35.45 13.31 16.12
CA PRO A 19 -34.39 14.18 16.65
C PRO A 19 -33.62 13.69 17.90
N THR A 20 -33.98 12.53 18.48
CA THR A 20 -33.43 12.05 19.77
C THR A 20 -33.36 10.51 19.88
N GLY A 21 -33.44 9.76 18.78
CA GLY A 21 -33.74 8.31 18.82
C GLY A 21 -32.59 7.32 18.62
N CYS A 22 -31.37 7.76 18.30
CA CYS A 22 -30.30 6.86 17.83
C CYS A 22 -29.32 6.36 18.89
N ALA A 23 -29.44 6.78 20.15
CA ALA A 23 -28.44 6.44 21.16
C ALA A 23 -28.44 4.93 21.46
N GLY A 24 -27.26 4.30 21.43
CA GLY A 24 -27.12 2.86 21.65
C GLY A 24 -26.12 2.21 20.71
N ILE A 25 -26.25 0.88 20.56
CA ILE A 25 -25.39 0.09 19.69
C ILE A 25 -25.80 0.31 18.23
N PHE A 26 -24.83 0.53 17.35
CA PHE A 26 -25.04 0.53 15.91
C PHE A 26 -24.15 -0.51 15.24
N THR A 27 -24.59 -0.95 14.07
CA THR A 27 -23.82 -1.75 13.11
C THR A 27 -24.01 -1.17 11.72
N ALA A 28 -22.92 -0.95 10.99
CA ALA A 28 -22.90 -0.51 9.61
C ALA A 28 -22.10 -1.53 8.79
N SER A 29 -22.74 -2.11 7.78
CA SER A 29 -22.14 -3.12 6.92
C SER A 29 -22.32 -2.71 5.46
N GLY A 30 -21.27 -2.85 4.66
CA GLY A 30 -21.33 -2.55 3.24
C GLY A 30 -20.35 -3.39 2.45
N THR A 31 -20.65 -3.55 1.17
CA THR A 31 -19.81 -4.32 0.25
C THR A 31 -19.29 -3.42 -0.87
N PHE A 32 -18.05 -3.64 -1.28
CA PHE A 32 -17.49 -2.95 -2.44
C PHE A 32 -16.68 -3.90 -3.31
N ALA A 33 -16.72 -3.66 -4.61
CA ALA A 33 -15.90 -4.38 -5.55
C ALA A 33 -14.48 -3.80 -5.59
N ALA A 34 -13.48 -4.66 -5.67
CA ALA A 34 -12.10 -4.28 -5.92
C ALA A 34 -11.45 -5.29 -6.87
N ASN A 35 -10.35 -4.87 -7.50
CA ASN A 35 -9.61 -5.75 -8.40
C ASN A 35 -8.96 -6.89 -7.58
N PRO A 36 -9.27 -8.16 -7.87
CA PRO A 36 -8.59 -9.28 -7.23
C PRO A 36 -7.07 -9.17 -7.41
N GLY A 37 -6.32 -9.45 -6.34
CA GLY A 37 -4.85 -9.35 -6.34
C GLY A 37 -4.29 -7.94 -6.12
N TRP A 38 -5.14 -6.93 -5.95
CA TRP A 38 -4.74 -5.67 -5.34
C TRP A 38 -4.66 -5.85 -3.82
N GLN A 39 -3.89 -4.99 -3.17
CA GLN A 39 -3.75 -4.97 -1.72
C GLN A 39 -4.21 -3.62 -1.19
N LEU A 40 -4.84 -3.64 -0.03
CA LEU A 40 -5.04 -2.46 0.78
C LEU A 40 -3.67 -1.96 1.25
N VAL A 41 -3.28 -0.76 0.83
CA VAL A 41 -2.00 -0.13 1.17
C VAL A 41 -2.13 0.95 2.25
N GLY A 42 -3.37 1.36 2.54
CA GLY A 42 -3.67 2.28 3.62
C GLY A 42 -5.15 2.27 3.96
N ALA A 43 -5.47 2.46 5.22
CA ALA A 43 -6.84 2.51 5.70
C ALA A 43 -6.94 3.29 7.00
N ALA A 44 -7.98 4.12 7.08
CA ALA A 44 -8.35 4.83 8.29
C ALA A 44 -9.87 4.83 8.44
N LEU A 45 -10.34 4.57 9.65
CA LEU A 45 -11.68 4.91 10.13
C LEU A 45 -11.53 6.00 11.19
N THR A 46 -12.48 6.92 11.28
CA THR A 46 -12.46 7.96 12.30
C THR A 46 -13.86 8.41 12.69
N THR A 47 -14.07 8.76 13.95
CA THR A 47 -15.28 9.44 14.41
C THR A 47 -15.11 10.95 14.34
N GLY A 48 -16.22 11.68 14.21
CA GLY A 48 -16.21 13.13 14.38
C GLY A 48 -15.90 13.49 15.84
N PRO A 49 -15.17 14.59 16.10
CA PRO A 49 -14.83 15.00 17.46
C PRO A 49 -16.09 15.32 18.26
N ALA A 50 -16.26 14.64 19.39
CA ALA A 50 -17.37 14.85 20.29
C ALA A 50 -17.21 16.15 21.09
N THR A 51 -18.31 16.86 21.28
CA THR A 51 -18.39 18.01 22.21
C THR A 51 -19.35 17.73 23.37
N ALA A 52 -20.11 16.63 23.29
CA ALA A 52 -21.02 16.13 24.30
C ALA A 52 -21.17 14.61 24.19
N ALA A 53 -21.74 13.97 25.21
CA ALA A 53 -22.01 12.53 25.14
C ALA A 53 -22.96 12.16 23.99
N SER A 54 -23.87 13.05 23.59
CA SER A 54 -24.88 12.79 22.55
C SER A 54 -24.34 12.77 21.12
N ASN A 55 -23.18 13.39 20.85
CA ASN A 55 -22.52 13.31 19.54
C ASN A 55 -21.26 12.44 19.55
N ASN A 56 -20.97 11.79 20.69
CA ASN A 56 -19.85 10.86 20.78
C ASN A 56 -20.19 9.52 20.10
N ILE A 57 -19.21 8.95 19.41
CA ILE A 57 -19.22 7.59 18.89
C ILE A 57 -18.00 6.87 19.44
N ASN A 58 -18.25 5.67 19.96
CA ASN A 58 -17.19 4.75 20.35
C ASN A 58 -17.27 3.48 19.50
N PHE A 59 -16.27 3.22 18.66
CA PHE A 59 -16.10 1.97 17.95
C PHE A 59 -15.89 0.81 18.92
N THR A 60 -16.59 -0.29 18.66
CA THR A 60 -16.40 -1.57 19.38
C THR A 60 -15.74 -2.61 18.50
N SER A 61 -16.03 -2.58 17.19
CA SER A 61 -15.38 -3.44 16.21
C SER A 61 -15.44 -2.81 14.82
N ALA A 62 -14.44 -3.08 14.00
CA ALA A 62 -14.57 -3.00 12.55
C ALA A 62 -13.76 -4.11 11.93
N THR A 63 -14.24 -4.65 10.81
CA THR A 63 -13.56 -5.71 10.08
C THR A 63 -13.65 -5.48 8.58
N LEU A 64 -12.55 -5.71 7.86
CA LEU A 64 -12.53 -5.84 6.41
C LEU A 64 -12.29 -7.31 6.05
N ASN A 65 -13.26 -7.96 5.42
CA ASN A 65 -13.21 -9.40 5.11
C ASN A 65 -12.91 -10.27 6.35
N GLY A 66 -13.42 -9.87 7.52
CA GLY A 66 -13.16 -10.54 8.80
C GLY A 66 -11.83 -10.19 9.46
N ILE A 67 -10.95 -9.43 8.81
CA ILE A 67 -9.70 -8.93 9.42
C ILE A 67 -10.00 -7.67 10.24
N PRO A 68 -9.68 -7.63 11.54
CA PRO A 68 -10.08 -6.54 12.42
C PRO A 68 -9.23 -5.28 12.27
N PHE A 69 -9.86 -4.13 12.49
CA PHE A 69 -9.17 -2.86 12.72
C PHE A 69 -8.66 -2.79 14.16
N ALA A 70 -7.49 -2.18 14.34
CA ALA A 70 -6.97 -1.73 15.62
C ALA A 70 -7.43 -0.29 15.88
N PHE A 71 -8.06 -0.07 17.03
CA PHE A 71 -8.57 1.25 17.43
C PHE A 71 -7.65 1.95 18.42
N PHE A 72 -7.62 3.28 18.34
CA PHE A 72 -6.96 4.15 19.30
C PHE A 72 -7.69 5.48 19.42
N SER A 73 -7.64 6.09 20.61
CA SER A 73 -8.40 7.29 20.95
C SER A 73 -7.45 8.30 21.64
N PRO A 74 -6.73 9.15 20.87
CA PRO A 74 -5.65 9.99 21.41
C PRO A 74 -6.16 11.04 22.40
N ASP A 75 -7.42 11.45 22.26
CA ASP A 75 -8.05 12.51 23.04
C ASP A 75 -9.00 11.96 24.12
N GLY A 76 -8.74 10.76 24.63
CA GLY A 76 -9.54 10.15 25.70
C GLY A 76 -10.98 9.83 25.32
N GLY A 77 -11.24 9.53 24.05
CA GLY A 77 -12.57 9.16 23.54
C GLY A 77 -13.40 10.32 22.99
N ILE A 78 -12.80 11.49 22.73
CA ILE A 78 -13.43 12.57 21.96
C ILE A 78 -13.49 12.21 20.47
N SER A 79 -12.39 11.70 19.93
CA SER A 79 -12.32 11.12 18.60
C SER A 79 -11.63 9.77 18.69
N GLU A 80 -12.03 8.87 17.82
CA GLU A 80 -11.43 7.55 17.71
C GLU A 80 -10.96 7.31 16.29
N PHE A 81 -9.93 6.49 16.17
CA PHE A 81 -9.30 6.15 14.92
C PHE A 81 -9.13 4.65 14.82
N GLY A 82 -9.43 4.08 13.67
CA GLY A 82 -9.21 2.69 13.34
C GLY A 82 -8.22 2.54 12.21
N THR A 83 -7.25 1.65 12.36
CA THR A 83 -6.32 1.27 11.28
C THR A 83 -6.33 -0.24 11.11
N ILE A 84 -5.93 -0.74 9.94
CA ILE A 84 -5.86 -2.18 9.67
C ILE A 84 -4.56 -2.45 8.90
N PRO A 85 -3.87 -3.57 9.16
CA PRO A 85 -2.72 -3.95 8.34
C PRO A 85 -3.12 -4.18 6.87
N PRO A 86 -2.14 -4.26 5.96
CA PRO A 86 -2.42 -4.57 4.56
C PRO A 86 -3.19 -5.88 4.38
N VAL A 87 -4.30 -5.82 3.64
CA VAL A 87 -5.18 -6.97 3.33
C VAL A 87 -5.24 -7.16 1.82
N MET A 88 -5.24 -8.42 1.36
CA MET A 88 -5.46 -8.71 -0.06
C MET A 88 -6.94 -8.55 -0.42
N MET A 89 -7.21 -7.84 -1.50
CA MET A 89 -8.57 -7.59 -1.96
C MET A 89 -9.14 -8.78 -2.73
N GLN A 90 -10.40 -9.06 -2.45
CA GLN A 90 -11.24 -10.00 -3.16
C GLN A 90 -12.05 -9.26 -4.24
N ALA A 91 -12.74 -10.00 -5.11
CA ALA A 91 -13.65 -9.41 -6.09
C ALA A 91 -14.75 -8.59 -5.42
N ILE A 92 -15.26 -9.07 -4.27
CA ILE A 92 -16.21 -8.38 -3.40
C ILE A 92 -15.62 -8.39 -2.00
N ASN A 93 -15.52 -7.23 -1.38
CA ASN A 93 -15.01 -7.07 -0.03
C ASN A 93 -16.13 -6.57 0.87
N ILE A 94 -16.13 -7.01 2.12
CA ILE A 94 -17.16 -6.68 3.11
C ILE A 94 -16.51 -5.89 4.23
N LEU A 95 -16.99 -4.67 4.45
CA LEU A 95 -16.63 -3.82 5.59
C LEU A 95 -17.78 -3.84 6.58
N ASN A 96 -17.48 -4.24 7.82
CA ASN A 96 -18.39 -4.14 8.95
C ASN A 96 -17.80 -3.18 9.97
N VAL A 97 -18.63 -2.32 10.55
CA VAL A 97 -18.28 -1.38 11.61
C VAL A 97 -19.38 -1.44 12.66
N ALA A 98 -19.02 -1.50 13.93
CA ALA A 98 -19.97 -1.48 15.03
C ALA A 98 -19.43 -0.62 16.16
N GLY A 99 -20.36 -0.10 16.97
CA GLY A 99 -20.01 0.80 18.05
C GLY A 99 -21.20 1.22 18.88
N TYR A 100 -20.95 2.14 19.79
CA TYR A 100 -21.98 2.89 20.51
C TYR A 100 -22.03 4.32 19.98
N THR A 101 -23.22 4.89 19.88
CA THR A 101 -23.42 6.30 19.58
C THR A 101 -24.29 6.95 20.65
N GLY A 102 -24.01 8.22 20.95
CA GLY A 102 -24.89 9.08 21.76
C GLY A 102 -26.13 9.57 21.01
N GLY A 103 -26.26 9.25 19.73
CA GLY A 103 -27.44 9.49 18.90
C GLY A 103 -27.33 10.64 17.89
N ARG A 104 -26.26 11.43 17.89
CA ARG A 104 -26.03 12.56 16.96
C ARG A 104 -24.57 12.67 16.50
N GLY A 105 -23.86 11.55 16.44
CA GLY A 105 -22.47 11.48 15.99
C GLY A 105 -22.35 11.01 14.54
N SER A 106 -21.18 11.20 13.96
CA SER A 106 -20.84 10.66 12.63
C SER A 106 -19.47 9.99 12.66
N PHE A 107 -19.26 9.05 11.75
CA PHE A 107 -17.94 8.48 11.49
C PHE A 107 -17.72 8.39 9.98
N ALA A 108 -16.46 8.33 9.58
CA ALA A 108 -16.05 8.24 8.18
C ALA A 108 -14.77 7.41 8.07
N GLY A 109 -14.34 7.17 6.83
CA GLY A 109 -13.08 6.51 6.59
C GLY A 109 -12.65 6.52 5.15
N THR A 110 -11.41 6.11 4.94
CA THR A 110 -10.78 6.00 3.64
C THR A 110 -10.05 4.66 3.54
N LEU A 111 -10.15 4.03 2.36
CA LEU A 111 -9.41 2.84 2.01
C LEU A 111 -8.62 3.15 0.72
N SER A 112 -7.33 2.86 0.75
CA SER A 112 -6.40 3.08 -0.36
C SER A 112 -5.87 1.74 -0.85
N PHE A 113 -5.93 1.53 -2.17
CA PHE A 113 -5.56 0.27 -2.79
C PHE A 113 -4.40 0.45 -3.76
N GLY A 114 -3.47 -0.51 -3.73
CA GLY A 114 -2.36 -0.58 -4.66
C GLY A 114 -2.29 -1.96 -5.30
N LYS A 115 -1.84 -2.02 -6.55
CA LYS A 115 -1.45 -3.30 -7.14
C LYS A 115 -0.23 -3.81 -6.38
N VAL A 116 -0.25 -5.07 -5.95
CA VAL A 116 0.96 -5.72 -5.45
C VAL A 116 1.91 -5.89 -6.63
N VAL A 117 2.79 -4.92 -6.80
CA VAL A 117 3.98 -5.10 -7.60
C VAL A 117 4.93 -5.84 -6.67
N ARG A 118 5.02 -7.17 -6.80
CA ARG A 118 6.21 -7.85 -6.31
C ARG A 118 7.36 -7.12 -6.96
N GLU A 119 8.29 -6.59 -6.16
CA GLU A 119 9.54 -5.99 -6.63
C GLU A 119 9.97 -6.76 -7.88
N PRO A 120 10.19 -6.10 -9.03
CA PRO A 120 10.73 -6.81 -10.16
C PRO A 120 12.00 -7.46 -9.63
N GLU A 121 12.08 -8.78 -9.66
CA GLU A 121 13.34 -9.47 -9.41
C GLU A 121 14.36 -8.70 -10.23
N LEU A 122 15.27 -7.96 -9.56
CA LEU A 122 16.26 -7.14 -10.26
C LEU A 122 16.85 -8.07 -11.30
N PRO A 123 16.77 -7.74 -12.61
CA PRO A 123 17.14 -8.69 -13.65
C PRO A 123 18.53 -9.21 -13.34
N VAL A 124 18.60 -10.42 -12.79
CA VAL A 124 19.89 -11.05 -12.51
C VAL A 124 20.47 -11.19 -13.90
N PRO A 125 21.62 -10.56 -14.20
CA PRO A 125 22.14 -10.58 -15.55
C PRO A 125 22.21 -12.03 -15.98
N GLU A 126 21.55 -12.36 -17.08
CA GLU A 126 21.46 -13.74 -17.53
C GLU A 126 22.88 -14.26 -17.75
N PRO A 127 23.14 -15.58 -17.68
CA PRO A 127 24.48 -16.14 -17.95
C PRO A 127 25.09 -15.61 -19.27
N ALA A 128 24.26 -15.25 -20.24
CA ALA A 128 24.64 -14.56 -21.48
C ALA A 128 25.26 -13.17 -21.26
N THR A 129 24.76 -12.38 -20.31
CA THR A 129 25.30 -11.05 -20.00
C THR A 129 26.68 -11.14 -19.36
N TRP A 130 26.88 -12.07 -18.43
CA TRP A 130 28.19 -12.29 -17.81
C TRP A 130 29.22 -12.78 -18.82
N THR A 131 28.82 -13.69 -19.70
CA THR A 131 29.69 -14.19 -20.76
C THR A 131 30.08 -13.09 -21.74
N MET A 132 29.15 -12.23 -22.16
CA MET A 132 29.48 -11.07 -23.01
C MET A 132 30.44 -10.09 -22.34
N MET A 133 30.29 -9.85 -21.03
CA MET A 133 31.22 -9.01 -20.27
C MET A 133 32.62 -9.63 -20.24
N ILE A 134 32.73 -10.91 -19.92
CA ILE A 134 34.01 -11.64 -19.86
C ILE A 134 34.68 -11.67 -21.23
N VAL A 135 33.92 -11.96 -22.30
CA VAL A 135 34.43 -11.96 -23.68
C VAL A 135 34.91 -10.57 -24.08
N GLY A 136 34.16 -9.52 -23.76
CA GLY A 136 34.56 -8.14 -24.02
C GLY A 136 35.90 -7.78 -23.38
N PHE A 137 36.09 -8.13 -22.11
CA PHE A 137 37.36 -7.92 -21.42
C PHE A 137 38.50 -8.78 -21.97
N ALA A 138 38.24 -10.03 -22.33
CA ALA A 138 39.24 -10.92 -22.93
C ALA A 138 39.76 -10.38 -24.27
N VAL A 139 38.86 -9.90 -25.14
CA VAL A 139 39.22 -9.30 -26.43
C VAL A 139 40.06 -8.03 -26.23
N LEU A 140 39.64 -7.13 -25.35
CA LEU A 140 40.38 -5.90 -25.04
C LEU A 140 41.77 -6.19 -24.48
N GLY A 141 41.88 -7.12 -23.53
CA GLY A 141 43.16 -7.52 -22.93
C GLY A 141 44.12 -8.14 -23.95
N PHE A 142 43.60 -9.01 -24.83
CA PHE A 142 44.40 -9.64 -25.88
C PHE A 142 44.92 -8.63 -26.91
N ALA A 143 44.08 -7.67 -27.33
CA ALA A 143 44.46 -6.60 -28.25
C ALA A 143 45.60 -5.72 -27.69
N MET A 144 45.56 -5.41 -26.38
CA MET A 144 46.62 -4.63 -25.73
C MET A 144 47.96 -5.38 -25.68
N ARG A 145 47.94 -6.71 -25.50
CA ARG A 145 49.15 -7.54 -25.41
C ARG A 145 49.88 -7.60 -26.76
N ARG A 146 49.15 -7.83 -27.87
CA ARG A 146 49.73 -7.86 -29.22
C ARG A 146 50.40 -6.55 -29.66
N ARG A 147 49.90 -5.40 -29.19
CA ARG A 147 50.51 -4.09 -29.51
C ARG A 147 51.84 -3.85 -28.80
N LYS A 148 52.10 -4.52 -27.67
CA LYS A 148 53.39 -4.47 -26.97
C LYS A 148 54.46 -5.26 -27.73
N ASP A 149 54.12 -6.45 -28.23
CA ASP A 149 55.06 -7.31 -28.95
C ASP A 149 55.51 -6.69 -30.29
N ALA A 150 54.61 -5.99 -30.99
CA ALA A 150 54.93 -5.28 -32.23
C ALA A 150 55.89 -4.08 -32.04
N LYS A 151 55.98 -3.48 -30.85
CA LYS A 151 56.93 -2.39 -30.56
C LYS A 151 58.29 -2.89 -30.08
N ALA A 152 58.38 -4.08 -29.49
CA ALA A 152 59.63 -4.68 -29.04
C ALA A 152 60.51 -5.18 -30.21
N GLY A 153 59.92 -5.57 -31.35
CA GLY A 153 60.65 -6.03 -32.53
C GLY A 153 61.25 -4.94 -33.42
N ARG A 154 60.99 -3.64 -33.16
CA ARG A 154 61.40 -2.52 -34.03
C ARG A 154 62.44 -1.59 -33.39
N ARG A 155 63.38 -2.16 -32.62
CA ARG A 155 64.60 -1.47 -32.17
C ARG A 155 65.73 -2.48 -32.12
N ILE A 156 66.41 -2.72 -33.24
CA ILE A 156 67.88 -2.87 -33.36
C ILE A 156 68.21 -2.74 -34.86
N ARG A 157 68.70 -1.57 -35.26
CA ARG A 157 69.71 -1.42 -36.31
C ARG A 157 70.52 -0.18 -35.95
N LEU A 158 71.54 -0.39 -35.12
CA LEU A 158 72.63 0.55 -34.94
C LEU A 158 73.65 0.25 -36.04
N SER A 159 73.74 1.13 -37.02
CA SER A 159 74.87 1.15 -37.95
C SER A 159 76.02 1.91 -37.30
N TYR A 160 77.17 1.25 -37.20
CA TYR A 160 78.46 1.87 -36.90
C TYR A 160 79.35 1.70 -38.14
N THR A 161 80.03 2.79 -38.50
CA THR A 161 81.05 3.01 -39.55
C THR A 161 80.65 2.80 -41.00
#